data_AF-A0A3C1NER4-F1
#
_entry.id   AF-A0A3C1NER4-F1
#
_cell.length_a   1.000
_cell.length_b   1.000
_cell.length_c   1.000
_cell.angle_alpha   90.00
_cell.angle_beta   90.00
_cell.angle_gamma   90.00
#
_symmetry.space_group_name_H-M   'P 1'
#
loop_
_entity.id
_entity.type
_entity.pdbx_description
1 polymer ?
#
loop_
_entity_poly.entity_id
_entity_poly.type
_entity_poly.pdbx_seq_one_letter_code
_entity_poly.pdbx_strand_id
1 'polypeptide(L)'
;MSVLDSNGTPVIVVNAQTLADSPPYGRFLMAHECCHHTLGHVQLYRQGLGHLGPQPFFYIAPQLKQMELDADCCAVKLLKSRHETDSIAAAREAMVEFGNAPTGAYYPTGVERADNITKCATED
;
A
#
# COMPACT_ATOMS: atom_id res chain seq x y z
N MET A 1 0.64 -5.66 -5.07
CA MET A 1 -0.50 -5.03 -5.74
C MET A 1 -1.80 -5.73 -5.35
N SER A 2 -2.84 -4.94 -5.07
CA SER A 2 -4.18 -5.41 -4.73
C SER A 2 -5.14 -5.19 -5.88
N VAL A 3 -5.84 -6.25 -6.31
CA VAL A 3 -6.75 -6.23 -7.46
C VAL A 3 -8.01 -7.05 -7.18
N LEU A 4 -9.07 -6.83 -7.95
CA LEU A 4 -10.21 -7.74 -8.00
C LEU A 4 -10.10 -8.60 -9.26
N ASP A 5 -10.33 -9.90 -9.16
CA ASP A 5 -10.42 -10.78 -10.35
C ASP A 5 -11.69 -10.47 -11.18
N SER A 6 -11.92 -11.21 -12.28
CA SER A 6 -13.13 -11.01 -13.11
C SER A 6 -14.45 -11.21 -12.37
N ASN A 7 -14.47 -11.99 -11.29
CA ASN A 7 -15.66 -12.28 -10.48
C ASN A 7 -15.86 -11.30 -9.30
N GLY A 8 -14.89 -10.42 -9.03
CA GLY A 8 -14.94 -9.52 -7.88
C GLY A 8 -14.26 -10.08 -6.64
N THR A 9 -13.54 -11.19 -6.77
CA THR A 9 -12.76 -11.78 -5.68
C THR A 9 -11.54 -10.90 -5.40
N PRO A 10 -11.27 -10.53 -4.14
CA PRO A 10 -10.02 -9.92 -3.73
C PRO A 10 -8.82 -10.81 -4.04
N VAL A 11 -7.87 -10.28 -4.80
CA VAL A 11 -6.60 -10.95 -5.14
C VAL A 11 -5.44 -10.03 -4.77
N ILE A 12 -4.37 -10.61 -4.23
CA ILE A 12 -3.11 -9.93 -3.96
C ILE A 12 -2.05 -10.56 -4.85
N VAL A 13 -1.39 -9.72 -5.64
CA VAL A 13 -0.26 -10.09 -6.50
C VAL A 13 1.01 -9.53 -5.88
N VAL A 14 1.96 -10.41 -5.57
CA VAL A 14 3.25 -10.07 -4.97
C VAL A 14 4.40 -10.69 -5.74
N ASN A 15 5.53 -9.98 -5.77
CA ASN A 15 6.75 -10.49 -6.38
C ASN A 15 7.37 -11.53 -5.45
N ALA A 16 7.46 -12.78 -5.92
CA ALA A 16 8.02 -13.89 -5.16
C ALA A 16 9.48 -13.67 -4.75
N GLN A 17 10.27 -12.98 -5.57
CA GLN A 17 11.66 -12.64 -5.27
C GLN A 17 11.75 -11.67 -4.09
N THR A 18 10.87 -10.66 -4.02
CA THR A 18 10.82 -9.74 -2.88
C THR A 18 10.50 -10.47 -1.57
N LEU A 19 9.61 -11.48 -1.62
CA LEU A 19 9.31 -12.31 -0.45
C LEU A 19 10.50 -13.18 -0.02
N ALA A 20 11.33 -13.61 -0.98
CA ALA A 20 12.50 -14.44 -0.72
C ALA A 20 13.69 -13.63 -0.20
N ASP A 21 13.98 -12.48 -0.82
CA ASP A 21 15.17 -11.68 -0.53
C ASP A 21 15.04 -10.88 0.77
N SER A 22 13.83 -10.41 1.07
CA SER A 22 13.56 -9.68 2.31
C SER A 22 12.22 -10.12 2.92
N PRO A 23 12.21 -11.24 3.68
CA PRO A 23 10.98 -11.74 4.28
C PRO A 23 10.25 -10.71 5.17
N PRO A 24 10.90 -9.90 6.03
CA PRO A 24 10.21 -8.88 6.82
C PRO A 24 9.55 -7.80 5.95
N TYR A 25 10.23 -7.30 4.93
CA TYR A 25 9.62 -6.34 4.00
C TYR A 25 8.49 -6.99 3.19
N GLY A 26 8.64 -8.26 2.80
CA GLY A 26 7.60 -9.04 2.16
C GLY A 26 6.32 -9.17 3.01
N ARG A 27 6.46 -9.36 4.33
CA ARG A 27 5.30 -9.36 5.25
C ARG A 27 4.63 -7.99 5.31
N PHE A 28 5.41 -6.91 5.32
CA PHE A 28 4.85 -5.57 5.25
C PHE A 28 4.06 -5.35 3.96
N LEU A 29 4.63 -5.72 2.80
CA LEU A 29 3.93 -5.62 1.53
C LEU A 29 2.63 -6.42 1.56
N MET A 30 2.64 -7.66 2.05
CA MET A 30 1.41 -8.45 2.19
C MET A 30 0.37 -7.75 3.08
N ALA A 31 0.77 -7.18 4.22
CA ALA A 31 -0.12 -6.45 5.10
C ALA A 31 -0.69 -5.18 4.44
N HIS A 32 0.15 -4.43 3.73
CA HIS A 32 -0.20 -3.23 2.97
C HIS A 32 -1.25 -3.55 1.89
N GLU A 33 -1.04 -4.62 1.12
CA GLU A 33 -2.02 -5.06 0.12
C GLU A 33 -3.33 -5.54 0.75
N CYS A 34 -3.29 -6.25 1.89
CA CYS A 34 -4.50 -6.57 2.64
C CYS A 34 -5.27 -5.31 3.07
N CYS A 35 -4.56 -4.24 3.42
CA CYS A 35 -5.14 -2.98 3.81
C CYS A 35 -5.81 -2.23 2.66
N HIS A 36 -5.27 -2.28 1.43
CA HIS A 36 -5.98 -1.75 0.27
C HIS A 36 -7.36 -2.40 0.08
N HIS A 37 -7.46 -3.71 0.28
CA HIS A 37 -8.76 -4.40 0.25
C HIS A 37 -9.67 -4.00 1.41
N THR A 38 -9.13 -3.98 2.62
CA THR A 38 -9.89 -3.67 3.85
C THR A 38 -10.45 -2.24 3.84
N LEU A 39 -9.70 -1.29 3.28
CA LEU A 39 -10.09 0.11 3.15
C LEU A 39 -10.95 0.38 1.90
N GLY A 40 -11.23 -0.63 1.09
CA GLY A 40 -12.05 -0.48 -0.13
C GLY A 40 -11.33 0.23 -1.29
N HIS A 41 -10.02 0.44 -1.20
CA HIS A 41 -9.21 1.14 -2.20
C HIS A 41 -9.33 0.49 -3.59
N VAL A 42 -9.46 -0.83 -3.64
CA VAL A 42 -9.55 -1.59 -4.90
C VAL A 42 -10.96 -1.54 -5.53
N GLN A 43 -12.02 -1.35 -4.72
CA GLN A 43 -13.39 -1.25 -5.23
C GLN A 43 -13.65 0.07 -5.97
N LEU A 44 -12.95 1.15 -5.61
CA LEU A 44 -13.00 2.44 -6.29
C LEU A 44 -12.66 2.33 -7.79
N TYR A 45 -11.85 1.34 -8.18
CA TYR A 45 -11.49 1.08 -9.58
C TYR A 45 -12.57 0.32 -10.36
N ARG A 46 -13.39 -0.48 -9.66
CA ARG A 46 -14.39 -1.36 -10.28
C ARG A 46 -15.79 -0.75 -10.29
N GLN A 47 -16.11 0.05 -9.27
CA GLN A 47 -17.22 0.98 -9.32
C GLN A 47 -16.82 2.07 -10.32
N GLY A 48 -17.03 1.81 -11.62
CA GLY A 48 -16.89 2.84 -12.64
C GLY A 48 -17.56 4.11 -12.12
N LEU A 49 -16.87 5.25 -12.22
CA LEU A 49 -17.36 6.56 -11.79
C LEU A 49 -18.53 7.00 -12.69
N GLY A 50 -19.58 6.18 -12.79
CA GLY A 50 -20.68 6.28 -13.74
C GLY A 50 -20.21 6.52 -15.19
N HIS A 51 -20.97 7.38 -15.85
CA HIS A 51 -20.89 7.90 -17.23
C HIS A 51 -19.55 8.57 -17.63
N LEU A 52 -18.53 8.53 -16.77
CA LEU A 52 -17.20 9.06 -17.08
C LEU A 52 -16.48 7.99 -17.90
N GLY A 53 -16.13 8.32 -19.15
CA GLY A 53 -15.51 7.43 -20.12
C GLY A 53 -14.15 6.85 -19.69
N PRO A 54 -13.32 6.35 -20.63
CA PRO A 54 -12.27 5.35 -20.41
C PRO A 54 -11.06 5.77 -19.54
N GLN A 55 -11.13 6.87 -18.80
CA GLN A 55 -10.01 7.39 -18.00
C GLN A 55 -10.34 7.60 -16.52
N PRO A 56 -10.74 6.53 -15.78
CA PRO A 56 -10.92 6.58 -14.33
C PRO A 56 -9.64 7.02 -13.59
N PHE A 57 -8.47 6.81 -14.19
CA PHE A 57 -7.16 7.16 -13.65
C PHE A 57 -6.97 8.67 -13.34
N PHE A 58 -7.50 9.59 -14.15
CA PHE A 58 -7.35 11.04 -13.90
C PHE A 58 -8.14 11.51 -12.67
N TYR A 59 -9.29 10.89 -12.40
CA TYR A 59 -10.16 11.28 -11.28
C TYR A 59 -9.64 10.76 -9.94
N ILE A 60 -8.95 9.62 -9.95
CA ILE A 60 -8.36 9.03 -8.75
C ILE A 60 -6.94 9.50 -8.49
N ALA A 61 -6.23 10.05 -9.48
CA ALA A 61 -4.85 10.50 -9.33
C ALA A 61 -4.59 11.36 -8.07
N PRO A 62 -5.47 12.31 -7.69
CA PRO A 62 -5.31 13.05 -6.43
C PRO A 62 -5.46 12.18 -5.16
N GLN A 63 -6.24 11.10 -5.24
CA GLN A 63 -6.53 10.19 -4.13
C GLN A 63 -5.49 9.08 -3.99
N LEU A 64 -4.80 8.71 -5.07
CA LEU A 64 -3.78 7.64 -5.07
C LEU A 64 -2.75 7.85 -3.97
N LYS A 65 -2.30 9.10 -3.78
CA LYS A 65 -1.34 9.42 -2.72
C LYS A 65 -1.88 9.05 -1.33
N GLN A 66 -3.09 9.49 -1.02
CA GLN A 66 -3.70 9.24 0.29
C GLN A 66 -3.97 7.75 0.51
N MET A 67 -4.42 7.04 -0.53
CA MET A 67 -4.70 5.61 -0.47
C MET A 67 -3.46 4.78 -0.07
N GLU A 68 -2.28 5.13 -0.60
CA GLU A 68 -1.02 4.48 -0.23
C GLU A 68 -0.63 4.78 1.22
N LEU A 69 -0.78 6.03 1.67
CA LEU A 69 -0.46 6.44 3.05
C LEU A 69 -1.42 5.82 4.08
N ASP A 70 -2.71 5.70 3.74
CA ASP A 70 -3.71 5.04 4.58
C ASP A 70 -3.43 3.53 4.67
N ALA A 71 -3.03 2.90 3.56
CA ALA A 71 -2.64 1.50 3.53
C ALA A 71 -1.37 1.24 4.36
N ASP A 72 -0.39 2.14 4.33
CA ASP A 72 0.80 2.09 5.19
C ASP A 72 0.42 2.09 6.68
N CYS A 73 -0.42 3.04 7.11
CA CYS A 73 -0.82 3.13 8.52
C CYS A 73 -1.68 1.95 8.98
N CYS A 74 -2.59 1.47 8.12
CA CYS A 74 -3.33 0.24 8.38
C CYS A 74 -2.39 -0.97 8.53
N ALA A 75 -1.38 -1.10 7.66
CA ALA A 75 -0.41 -2.19 7.72
C ALA A 75 0.41 -2.14 9.01
N VAL A 76 0.88 -0.95 9.40
CA VAL A 76 1.59 -0.74 10.66
C VAL A 76 0.74 -1.17 11.84
N LYS A 77 -0.54 -0.77 11.90
CA LYS A 77 -1.46 -1.18 12.97
C LYS A 77 -1.64 -2.70 13.02
N LEU A 78 -1.82 -3.33 11.87
CA LEU A 78 -1.95 -4.78 11.77
C LEU A 78 -0.68 -5.50 12.27
N LEU A 79 0.49 -5.08 11.83
CA LEU A 79 1.77 -5.69 12.22
C LEU A 79 2.10 -5.44 13.69
N LYS A 80 1.78 -4.26 14.24
CA LYS A 80 1.87 -3.98 15.68
C LYS A 80 1.03 -4.99 16.48
N SER A 81 -0.21 -5.25 16.05
CA SER A 81 -1.09 -6.22 16.72
C SER A 81 -0.60 -7.67 16.65
N ARG A 82 0.29 -7.98 15.71
CA ARG A 82 0.92 -9.29 15.53
C ARG A 82 2.34 -9.38 16.09
N HIS A 83 2.82 -8.31 16.73
CA HIS A 83 4.19 -8.19 17.22
C HIS A 83 5.27 -8.34 16.12
N GLU A 84 4.95 -7.98 14.88
CA GLU A 84 5.86 -8.02 13.72
C GLU A 84 6.58 -6.67 13.53
N THR A 85 7.28 -6.21 14.57
CA THR A 85 7.95 -4.90 14.56
C THR A 85 9.15 -4.84 13.60
N ASP A 86 9.76 -5.98 13.31
CA ASP A 86 10.83 -6.13 12.31
C ASP A 86 10.34 -5.79 10.90
N SER A 87 9.10 -6.18 10.58
CA SER A 87 8.47 -5.94 9.27
C SER A 87 8.17 -4.45 9.09
N ILE A 88 7.77 -3.75 10.16
CA ILE A 88 7.60 -2.29 10.16
C ILE A 88 8.94 -1.58 9.93
N ALA A 89 10.00 -2.02 10.61
CA ALA A 89 11.33 -1.45 10.47
C ALA A 89 11.89 -1.64 9.04
N ALA A 90 11.76 -2.85 8.49
CA ALA A 90 12.19 -3.16 7.13
C ALA A 90 11.43 -2.35 6.07
N ALA A 91 10.14 -2.11 6.26
CA ALA A 91 9.36 -1.26 5.38
C ALA A 91 9.84 0.18 5.37
N ARG A 92 10.10 0.76 6.56
CA ARG A 92 10.67 2.10 6.67
C ARG A 92 12.02 2.18 5.96
N GLU A 93 12.90 1.21 6.17
CA GLU A 93 14.22 1.17 5.53
C GLU A 93 14.11 1.08 4.00
N ALA A 94 13.27 0.19 3.47
CA ALA A 94 13.03 0.07 2.04
C ALA A 94 12.48 1.38 1.42
N MET A 95 11.60 2.09 2.13
CA MET A 95 11.06 3.37 1.68
C MET A 95 12.10 4.50 1.72
N VAL A 96 12.98 4.51 2.72
CA VAL A 96 14.13 5.44 2.75
C VAL A 96 15.07 5.18 1.59
N GLU A 97 15.39 3.92 1.29
CA GLU A 97 16.25 3.52 0.17
C GLU A 97 15.64 3.91 -1.18
N PHE A 98 14.32 3.81 -1.33
CA PHE A 98 13.61 4.27 -2.53
C PHE A 98 13.79 5.78 -2.77
N GLY A 99 13.88 6.57 -1.70
CA GLY A 99 14.26 7.98 -1.77
C GLY A 99 13.14 8.93 -2.24
N ASN A 100 13.53 10.02 -2.88
CA ASN A 100 12.63 11.15 -3.20
C ASN A 100 11.82 10.97 -4.50
N ALA A 101 11.97 9.82 -5.18
CA ALA A 101 11.15 9.52 -6.35
C ALA A 101 9.77 9.00 -5.93
N PRO A 102 8.69 9.32 -6.66
CA PRO A 102 7.39 8.68 -6.47
C PRO A 102 7.47 7.15 -6.58
N THR A 103 6.83 6.43 -5.67
CA THR A 103 6.79 4.94 -5.65
C THR A 103 5.88 4.34 -6.73
N GLY A 104 5.26 5.20 -7.54
CA GLY A 104 4.33 4.93 -8.61
C GLY A 104 3.83 6.25 -9.20
N ALA A 105 3.09 6.20 -10.31
CA ALA A 105 2.51 7.41 -10.88
C ALA A 105 1.51 8.05 -9.89
N TYR A 106 1.78 9.28 -9.45
CA TYR A 106 0.99 10.03 -8.45
C TYR A 106 0.98 9.43 -7.03
N TYR A 107 1.85 8.46 -6.77
CA TYR A 107 2.04 7.87 -5.45
C TYR A 107 2.96 8.76 -4.60
N PRO A 108 2.94 8.65 -3.26
CA PRO A 108 3.92 9.32 -2.42
C PRO A 108 5.34 8.85 -2.78
N THR A 109 6.31 9.71 -2.48
CA THR A 109 7.73 9.36 -2.54
C THR A 109 8.08 8.33 -1.46
N GLY A 110 9.22 7.66 -1.63
CA GLY A 110 9.76 6.77 -0.60
C GLY A 110 9.93 7.47 0.75
N VAL A 111 10.54 8.66 0.75
CA VAL A 111 10.72 9.45 1.99
C VAL A 111 9.38 9.79 2.66
N GLU A 112 8.38 10.25 1.90
CA GLU A 112 7.05 10.54 2.46
C GLU A 112 6.40 9.29 3.09
N ARG A 113 6.55 8.11 2.46
CA ARG A 113 6.05 6.86 3.04
C ARG A 113 6.82 6.45 4.28
N ALA A 114 8.15 6.59 4.29
CA ALA A 114 8.96 6.28 5.46
C ALA A 114 8.60 7.14 6.68
N ASP A 115 8.36 8.44 6.46
CA ASP A 115 7.90 9.37 7.49
C ASP A 115 6.51 8.98 8.00
N ASN A 116 5.59 8.64 7.09
CA ASN A 116 4.24 8.21 7.43
C ASN A 116 4.22 6.89 8.23
N ILE A 117 5.00 5.88 7.80
CA ILE A 117 5.18 4.61 8.53
C ILE A 117 5.73 4.88 9.94
N THR A 118 6.72 5.77 10.06
CA THR A 118 7.31 6.14 11.35
C THR A 118 6.27 6.79 12.26
N LYS A 119 5.52 7.76 11.74
CA LYS A 119 4.44 8.42 12.48
C LYS A 119 3.40 7.41 12.97
N CYS A 120 2.86 6.58 12.08
CA CYS A 120 1.84 5.60 12.43
C CYS A 120 2.35 4.48 13.35
N ALA A 121 3.66 4.23 13.41
CA ALA A 121 4.24 3.29 14.37
C ALA A 121 4.23 3.84 15.80
N THR A 122 4.32 5.16 15.96
CA THR A 122 4.33 5.85 17.27
C THR A 122 2.94 6.15 17.83
N GLU A 123 1.89 6.08 17.01
CA GLU A 123 0.50 6.26 17.44
C GLU A 123 -0.07 4.93 17.99
N ASP A 124 -0.86 4.99 19.07
CA ASP A 124 -1.46 3.83 19.74
C ASP A 124 -2.77 3.33 19.09
#